data_AF-A0A0N0V7E2-F1
#
_entry.id   AF-A0A0N0V7E2-F1
#
_cell.length_a   1.000
_cell.length_b   1.000
_cell.length_c   1.000
_cell.angle_alpha   90.00
_cell.angle_beta   90.00
_cell.angle_gamma   90.00
#
_symmetry.space_group_name_H-M   'P 1'
#
loop_
_entity.id
_entity.type
_entity.pdbx_description
1 polymer ?
#
loop_
_entity_poly.entity_id
_entity_poly.type
_entity_poly.pdbx_seq_one_letter_code
_entity_poly.pdbx_strand_id
1 'polypeptide(L)'
;MFALYLTADLQGVTNLRPDDTQDNPFWYMFKVQCTSCRETHSNYVGVNRFETNEMSGSRGEANFVWKCKNCKRESSASVKSGPAAYEQTEPAKAQKIIEFDCRGLEFVEFKAEGEWLAEGAETGTKFTAIDLEEGEWFEYDEKSNEEVSINEVKLNFKADNEKKTRRRQQSLKLVIMSLLELPGTIDFLTDAAHLLRTTAPETSAHLMSHRGNLLSQFRVAPSDVQRQHACGGCGLIMIPGQDAMLKLEARRNMQNKKKGKKSGSNSAPKDNKEGPCKILHCDNCQRDTKITLPAPGPAVRRKTAQSKVKKTSAPVDPLKQTSNASSRKRARNRKAGLQALLSGQKQQSANPLSLSHFMK
;
A
#
# COMPACT_ATOMS: atom_id res chain seq x y z
N MET A 1 11.34 -25.29 0.27
CA MET A 1 12.53 -24.95 -0.53
C MET A 1 13.51 -24.26 0.39
N PHE A 2 14.71 -24.82 0.47
CA PHE A 2 15.84 -24.34 1.23
C PHE A 2 17.01 -24.15 0.26
N ALA A 3 17.78 -23.10 0.47
CA ALA A 3 19.00 -22.86 -0.30
C ALA A 3 20.17 -22.75 0.66
N LEU A 4 21.29 -23.36 0.26
CA LEU A 4 22.58 -23.26 0.93
C LEU A 4 23.31 -22.03 0.39
N TYR A 5 23.66 -21.11 1.29
CA TYR A 5 24.45 -19.93 0.97
C TYR A 5 25.87 -20.12 1.52
N LEU A 6 26.86 -20.01 0.65
CA LEU A 6 28.26 -20.00 1.00
C LEU A 6 28.76 -18.55 1.05
N THR A 7 29.55 -18.25 2.06
CA THR A 7 30.36 -17.03 2.17
C THR A 7 31.75 -17.48 2.56
N ALA A 8 32.75 -17.15 1.76
CA ALA A 8 34.14 -17.45 2.05
C ALA A 8 35.01 -16.34 1.47
N ASP A 9 36.16 -16.11 2.08
CA ASP A 9 37.18 -15.19 1.60
C ASP A 9 38.15 -16.00 0.73
N LEU A 10 38.05 -15.78 -0.58
CA LEU A 10 38.89 -16.44 -1.58
C LEU A 10 40.09 -15.56 -1.92
N GLN A 11 41.30 -16.10 -1.80
CA GLN A 11 42.54 -15.44 -2.21
C GLN A 11 43.23 -16.28 -3.29
N GLY A 12 43.41 -15.72 -4.49
CA GLY A 12 44.04 -16.39 -5.62
C GLY A 12 43.23 -17.54 -6.24
N VAL A 13 42.03 -17.84 -5.72
CA VAL A 13 41.11 -18.87 -6.23
C VAL A 13 39.73 -18.31 -6.57
N THR A 14 39.10 -18.92 -7.55
CA THR A 14 37.75 -18.64 -8.03
C THR A 14 37.01 -19.94 -8.34
N ASN A 15 35.74 -19.86 -8.72
CA ASN A 15 34.89 -21.00 -9.10
C ASN A 15 34.78 -22.13 -8.06
N LEU A 16 34.79 -21.79 -6.76
CA LEU A 16 34.67 -22.79 -5.69
C LEU A 16 33.30 -23.47 -5.74
N ARG A 17 33.27 -24.80 -5.90
CA ARG A 17 32.04 -25.61 -5.93
C ARG A 17 32.32 -27.05 -5.47
N PRO A 18 31.33 -27.76 -4.92
CA PRO A 18 31.47 -29.19 -4.66
C PRO A 18 31.62 -29.97 -5.97
N ASP A 19 32.43 -31.03 -5.97
CA ASP A 19 32.56 -31.92 -7.12
C ASP A 19 31.34 -32.86 -7.22
N ASP A 20 30.30 -32.41 -7.91
CA ASP A 20 29.07 -33.17 -8.14
C ASP A 20 29.09 -33.80 -9.54
N THR A 21 29.97 -34.79 -9.74
CA THR A 21 30.05 -35.57 -10.99
C THR A 21 29.25 -36.87 -10.89
N GLN A 22 28.83 -37.40 -12.04
CA GLN A 22 28.10 -38.67 -12.08
C GLN A 22 28.97 -39.86 -11.63
N ASP A 23 30.30 -39.74 -11.83
CA ASP A 23 31.27 -40.76 -11.44
C ASP A 23 31.65 -40.66 -9.95
N ASN A 24 31.75 -39.44 -9.40
CA ASN A 24 31.96 -39.17 -7.97
C ASN A 24 30.85 -38.25 -7.44
N PRO A 25 29.73 -38.81 -6.96
CA PRO A 25 28.64 -38.00 -6.47
C PRO A 25 28.94 -37.38 -5.11
N PHE A 26 28.71 -36.07 -4.98
CA PHE A 26 28.90 -35.36 -3.73
C PHE A 26 27.81 -35.70 -2.71
N TRP A 27 28.22 -36.07 -1.50
CA TRP A 27 27.31 -36.38 -0.39
C TRP A 27 27.10 -35.14 0.48
N TYR A 28 25.94 -34.52 0.35
CA TYR A 28 25.57 -33.38 1.21
C TYR A 28 25.13 -33.91 2.58
N MET A 29 25.99 -33.80 3.59
CA MET A 29 25.73 -34.29 4.94
C MET A 29 25.02 -33.22 5.79
N PHE A 30 23.81 -33.53 6.25
CA PHE A 30 23.01 -32.60 7.06
C PHE A 30 22.39 -33.27 8.27
N LYS A 31 22.10 -32.44 9.26
CA LYS A 31 21.25 -32.79 10.39
C LYS A 31 19.83 -32.32 10.10
N VAL A 32 18.87 -33.25 10.13
CA VAL A 32 17.45 -32.94 9.89
C VAL A 32 16.66 -32.81 11.16
N GLN A 33 15.69 -31.90 11.13
CA GLN A 33 14.60 -31.83 12.09
C GLN A 33 13.28 -32.14 11.38
N CYS A 34 12.50 -33.04 11.96
CA CYS A 34 11.17 -33.36 11.43
C CYS A 34 10.20 -32.20 11.72
N THR A 35 9.51 -31.66 10.71
CA THR A 35 8.55 -30.55 10.93
C THR A 35 7.33 -30.96 11.74
N SER A 36 7.03 -32.26 11.76
CA SER A 36 5.81 -32.83 12.32
C SER A 36 5.87 -33.02 13.83
N CYS A 37 6.97 -33.58 14.34
CA CYS A 37 7.18 -33.80 15.77
C CYS A 37 8.34 -32.97 16.34
N ARG A 38 9.02 -32.17 15.50
CA ARG A 38 10.18 -31.33 15.86
C ARG A 38 11.37 -32.10 16.44
N GLU A 39 11.41 -33.41 16.20
CA GLU A 39 12.54 -34.26 16.59
C GLU A 39 13.72 -34.06 15.64
N THR A 40 14.89 -33.83 16.19
CA THR A 40 16.14 -33.73 15.42
C THR A 40 16.82 -35.10 15.38
N HIS A 41 17.24 -35.54 14.20
CA HIS A 41 17.95 -36.81 14.07
C HIS A 41 19.36 -36.69 14.66
N SER A 42 19.81 -37.73 15.39
CA SER A 42 21.13 -37.75 16.03
C SER A 42 22.28 -37.92 15.03
N ASN A 43 22.03 -38.64 13.93
CA ASN A 43 23.05 -38.91 12.92
C ASN A 43 22.87 -37.96 11.74
N TYR A 44 24.00 -37.60 11.13
CA TYR A 44 24.01 -36.92 9.84
C TYR A 44 23.45 -37.82 8.76
N VAL A 45 22.78 -37.20 7.81
CA VAL A 45 22.12 -37.84 6.70
C VAL A 45 22.69 -37.23 5.43
N GLY A 46 23.09 -38.09 4.50
CA GLY A 46 23.54 -37.67 3.18
C GLY A 46 22.38 -37.54 2.20
N VAL A 47 22.34 -36.45 1.42
CA VAL A 47 21.57 -36.35 0.18
C VAL A 47 22.56 -36.32 -0.96
N ASN A 48 22.30 -37.15 -1.95
CA ASN A 48 23.03 -37.17 -3.20
C ASN A 48 22.08 -36.73 -4.33
N ARG A 49 22.56 -35.95 -5.29
CA ARG A 49 21.75 -35.47 -6.43
C ARG A 49 21.40 -36.58 -7.43
N PHE A 50 22.26 -37.58 -7.59
CA PHE A 50 22.08 -38.65 -8.57
C PHE A 50 21.30 -39.85 -8.01
N GLU A 51 21.29 -39.99 -6.69
CA GLU A 51 20.48 -41.01 -6.03
C GLU A 51 19.00 -40.66 -6.22
N THR A 52 18.21 -41.63 -6.67
CA THR A 52 16.79 -41.46 -6.95
C THR A 52 16.03 -42.59 -6.27
N ASN A 53 15.22 -42.24 -5.28
CA ASN A 53 14.46 -43.17 -4.45
C ASN A 53 12.95 -42.95 -4.67
N GLU A 54 12.20 -44.05 -4.75
CA GLU A 54 10.74 -44.01 -4.89
C GLU A 54 10.08 -43.62 -3.55
N MET A 55 9.18 -42.63 -3.57
CA MET A 55 8.43 -42.24 -2.38
C MET A 55 7.23 -43.15 -2.15
N SER A 56 7.02 -43.60 -0.92
CA SER A 56 5.89 -44.47 -0.61
C SER A 56 4.57 -43.67 -0.61
N GLY A 57 3.63 -44.06 -1.46
CA GLY A 57 2.30 -43.43 -1.56
C GLY A 57 2.16 -42.30 -2.59
N SER A 58 3.17 -42.01 -3.42
CA SER A 58 3.03 -41.08 -4.55
C SER A 58 3.83 -41.54 -5.78
N ARG A 59 3.48 -41.08 -6.99
CA ARG A 59 4.25 -41.36 -8.23
C ARG A 59 5.51 -40.51 -8.38
N GLY A 60 5.97 -39.86 -7.30
CA GLY A 60 7.12 -38.96 -7.34
C GLY A 60 8.39 -39.69 -6.93
N GLU A 61 9.45 -39.46 -7.68
CA GLU A 61 10.82 -39.81 -7.30
C GLU A 61 11.43 -38.66 -6.50
N ALA A 62 12.22 -38.98 -5.48
CA ALA A 62 12.94 -38.01 -4.68
C ALA A 62 14.35 -38.50 -4.39
N ASN A 63 15.29 -37.58 -4.22
CA ASN A 63 16.68 -37.96 -3.98
C ASN A 63 16.89 -38.64 -2.63
N PHE A 64 16.12 -38.21 -1.63
CA PHE A 64 16.21 -38.72 -0.29
C PHE A 64 14.82 -38.91 0.30
N VAL A 65 14.58 -40.08 0.88
CA VAL A 65 13.32 -40.46 1.51
C VAL A 65 13.63 -41.04 2.89
N TRP A 66 13.02 -40.47 3.93
CA TRP A 66 13.24 -40.90 5.30
C TRP A 66 11.96 -40.92 6.11
N LYS A 67 11.81 -41.95 6.94
CA LYS A 67 10.70 -42.09 7.86
C LYS A 67 11.14 -41.72 9.27
N CYS A 68 10.51 -40.70 9.84
CA CYS A 68 10.81 -40.27 11.20
C CYS A 68 10.53 -41.39 12.21
N LYS A 69 11.51 -41.73 13.05
CA LYS A 69 11.36 -42.78 14.08
C LYS A 69 10.29 -42.46 15.12
N ASN A 70 10.11 -41.17 15.45
CA ASN A 70 9.16 -40.71 16.45
C ASN A 70 7.71 -40.69 15.91
N CYS A 71 7.44 -39.91 14.86
CA CYS A 71 6.07 -39.73 14.34
C CYS A 71 5.67 -40.68 13.19
N LYS A 72 6.60 -41.51 12.71
CA LYS A 72 6.42 -42.45 11.58
C LYS A 72 5.97 -41.81 10.26
N ARG A 73 5.99 -40.48 10.15
CA ARG A 73 5.73 -39.77 8.90
C ARG A 73 6.95 -39.87 8.00
N GLU A 74 6.69 -40.00 6.71
CA GLU A 74 7.69 -39.98 5.66
C GLU A 74 7.94 -38.54 5.24
N SER A 75 9.21 -38.21 5.16
CA SER A 75 9.73 -36.93 4.71
C SER A 75 10.64 -37.19 3.52
N SER A 76 10.67 -36.25 2.58
CA SER A 76 11.51 -36.37 1.40
C SER A 76 12.28 -35.08 1.14
N ALA A 77 13.45 -35.22 0.54
CA ALA A 77 14.24 -34.11 0.03
C ALA A 77 14.68 -34.42 -1.41
N SER A 78 14.65 -33.39 -2.26
CA SER A 78 15.13 -33.49 -3.64
C SER A 78 16.04 -32.30 -3.96
N VAL A 79 17.07 -32.54 -4.76
CA VAL A 79 18.01 -31.53 -5.24
C VAL A 79 17.48 -31.01 -6.58
N LYS A 80 17.29 -29.70 -6.71
CA LYS A 80 16.67 -29.13 -7.93
C LYS A 80 17.66 -28.74 -9.02
N SER A 81 18.84 -28.29 -8.64
CA SER A 81 19.85 -27.79 -9.56
C SER A 81 21.23 -28.25 -9.13
N GLY A 82 22.14 -28.33 -10.08
CA GLY A 82 23.55 -28.54 -9.78
C GLY A 82 24.14 -27.38 -8.96
N PRO A 83 25.30 -27.62 -8.35
CA PRO A 83 25.99 -26.61 -7.57
C PRO A 83 26.43 -25.44 -8.44
N ALA A 84 26.14 -24.22 -7.99
CA ALA A 84 26.64 -22.99 -8.58
C ALA A 84 28.07 -22.73 -8.11
N ALA A 85 28.92 -22.27 -9.05
CA ALA A 85 30.29 -21.88 -8.74
C ALA A 85 30.33 -20.59 -7.94
N TYR A 86 31.08 -20.56 -6.85
CA TYR A 86 31.33 -19.37 -6.03
C TYR A 86 32.52 -18.60 -6.59
N GLU A 87 32.26 -17.39 -7.06
CA GLU A 87 33.27 -16.51 -7.65
C GLU A 87 33.94 -15.64 -6.59
N GLN A 88 35.22 -15.32 -6.80
CA GLN A 88 35.93 -14.38 -5.96
C GLN A 88 35.28 -12.99 -6.06
N THR A 89 34.83 -12.45 -4.93
CA THR A 89 34.29 -11.09 -4.86
C THR A 89 34.86 -10.38 -3.64
N GLU A 90 35.45 -9.20 -3.85
CA GLU A 90 35.82 -8.27 -2.79
C GLU A 90 34.72 -7.19 -2.68
N PRO A 91 33.86 -7.16 -1.65
CA PRO A 91 33.83 -7.96 -0.41
C PRO A 91 33.10 -9.31 -0.53
N ALA A 92 33.39 -10.26 0.36
CA ALA A 92 32.72 -11.55 0.40
C ALA A 92 31.21 -11.42 0.54
N LYS A 93 30.48 -11.90 -0.48
CA LYS A 93 29.03 -11.84 -0.56
C LYS A 93 28.48 -13.25 -0.47
N ALA A 94 27.47 -13.44 0.38
CA ALA A 94 26.76 -14.71 0.47
C ALA A 94 26.10 -15.07 -0.87
N GLN A 95 26.51 -16.19 -1.46
CA GLN A 95 26.00 -16.68 -2.74
C GLN A 95 25.31 -18.03 -2.56
N LYS A 96 24.21 -18.21 -3.28
CA LYS A 96 23.45 -19.47 -3.31
C LYS A 96 24.22 -20.51 -4.12
N ILE A 97 24.63 -21.59 -3.47
CA ILE A 97 25.36 -22.71 -4.11
C ILE A 97 24.39 -23.77 -4.61
N ILE A 98 23.47 -24.23 -3.76
CA ILE A 98 22.58 -25.34 -4.11
C ILE A 98 21.19 -25.15 -3.50
N GLU A 99 20.16 -25.65 -4.20
CA GLU A 99 18.77 -25.60 -3.77
C GLU A 99 18.21 -27.00 -3.52
N PHE A 100 17.62 -27.16 -2.34
CA PHE A 100 16.95 -28.36 -1.89
C PHE A 100 15.45 -28.13 -1.72
N ASP A 101 14.63 -29.05 -2.21
CA ASP A 101 13.19 -29.09 -1.95
C ASP A 101 12.88 -30.13 -0.88
N CYS A 102 12.89 -29.68 0.37
CA CYS A 102 12.55 -30.49 1.53
C CYS A 102 11.05 -30.43 1.80
N ARG A 103 10.44 -31.60 2.03
CA ARG A 103 9.05 -31.77 2.45
C ARG A 103 9.01 -32.61 3.72
N GLY A 104 8.42 -32.08 4.79
CA GLY A 104 8.31 -32.78 6.08
C GLY A 104 9.59 -32.77 6.93
N LEU A 105 10.65 -32.09 6.48
CA LEU A 105 11.91 -31.92 7.21
C LEU A 105 12.51 -30.53 6.98
N GLU A 106 13.34 -30.09 7.92
CA GLU A 106 14.15 -28.87 7.85
C GLU A 106 15.61 -29.22 8.15
N PHE A 107 16.55 -28.50 7.52
CA PHE A 107 17.97 -28.65 7.81
C PHE A 107 18.38 -27.74 8.97
N VAL A 108 19.08 -28.32 9.94
CA VAL A 108 19.56 -27.63 11.15
C VAL A 108 21.04 -27.30 11.02
N GLU A 109 21.83 -28.23 10.49
CA GLU A 109 23.28 -28.16 10.46
C GLU A 109 23.80 -28.84 9.19
N PHE A 110 24.87 -28.30 8.61
CA PHE A 110 25.54 -28.82 7.43
C PHE A 110 26.98 -29.15 7.77
N LYS A 111 27.45 -30.30 7.31
CA LYS A 111 28.87 -30.61 7.23
C LYS A 111 29.29 -30.56 5.77
N ALA A 112 30.25 -29.70 5.47
CA ALA A 112 30.86 -29.59 4.15
C ALA A 112 31.90 -30.71 3.90
N GLU A 113 31.59 -31.92 4.36
CA GLU A 113 32.43 -33.10 4.20
C GLU A 113 32.37 -33.55 2.74
N GLY A 114 33.52 -33.58 2.07
CA GLY A 114 33.64 -34.03 0.69
C GLY A 114 34.63 -33.20 -0.12
N GLU A 115 34.80 -33.59 -1.37
CA GLU A 115 35.77 -32.99 -2.28
C GLU A 115 35.18 -31.74 -2.96
N TRP A 116 35.85 -30.61 -2.76
CA TRP A 116 35.55 -29.37 -3.46
C TRP A 116 36.55 -29.11 -4.60
N LEU A 117 36.07 -28.39 -5.60
CA LEU A 117 36.82 -27.92 -6.75
C LEU A 117 36.93 -26.40 -6.70
N ALA A 118 38.13 -25.90 -6.91
CA ALA A 118 38.37 -24.49 -7.19
C ALA A 118 39.35 -24.34 -8.37
N GLU A 119 39.40 -23.15 -8.94
CA GLU A 119 40.32 -22.81 -10.03
C GLU A 119 41.15 -21.61 -9.61
N GLY A 120 42.46 -21.61 -9.90
CA GLY A 120 43.30 -20.44 -9.71
C GLY A 120 42.79 -19.27 -10.55
N ALA A 121 42.65 -18.09 -9.94
CA ALA A 121 42.03 -16.92 -10.57
C ALA A 121 42.78 -16.46 -11.84
N GLU A 122 44.11 -16.53 -11.82
CA GLU A 122 44.99 -16.05 -12.89
C GLU A 122 45.47 -17.17 -13.83
N THR A 123 45.67 -18.37 -13.29
CA THR A 123 46.33 -19.49 -13.99
C THR A 123 45.36 -20.52 -14.54
N GLY A 124 44.12 -20.55 -14.02
CA GLY A 124 43.16 -21.61 -14.28
C GLY A 124 43.62 -22.99 -13.80
N THR A 125 44.60 -23.06 -12.89
CA THR A 125 45.01 -24.32 -12.25
C THR A 125 43.83 -24.88 -11.47
N LYS A 126 43.44 -26.12 -11.75
CA LYS A 126 42.31 -26.76 -11.07
C LYS A 126 42.80 -27.44 -9.81
N PHE A 127 42.26 -27.03 -8.68
CA PHE A 127 42.48 -27.66 -7.39
C PHE A 127 41.36 -28.67 -7.15
N THR A 128 41.73 -29.95 -7.07
CA THR A 128 40.84 -31.08 -6.80
C THR A 128 41.02 -31.57 -5.37
N ALA A 129 39.97 -32.13 -4.76
CA ALA A 129 39.99 -32.66 -3.39
C ALA A 129 40.28 -31.61 -2.31
N ILE A 130 39.71 -30.40 -2.46
CA ILE A 130 39.72 -29.40 -1.40
C ILE A 130 38.78 -29.87 -0.28
N ASP A 131 39.31 -30.02 0.93
CA ASP A 131 38.51 -30.29 2.13
C ASP A 131 38.24 -28.98 2.88
N LEU A 132 36.97 -28.75 3.22
CA LEU A 132 36.50 -27.55 3.93
C LEU A 132 35.88 -27.89 5.28
N GLU A 133 36.12 -29.10 5.84
CA GLU A 133 35.59 -29.46 7.16
C GLU A 133 36.08 -28.52 8.28
N GLU A 134 37.33 -28.07 8.20
CA GLU A 134 37.94 -27.14 9.17
C GLU A 134 37.62 -25.67 8.88
N GLY A 135 37.00 -25.38 7.73
CA GLY A 135 36.60 -24.03 7.32
C GLY A 135 37.71 -23.14 6.76
N GLU A 136 38.92 -23.68 6.63
CA GLU A 136 40.11 -23.03 6.09
C GLU A 136 40.88 -24.02 5.19
N TRP A 137 41.44 -23.52 4.09
CA TRP A 137 42.27 -24.31 3.18
C TRP A 137 43.37 -23.43 2.57
N PHE A 138 44.59 -23.97 2.47
CA PHE A 138 45.76 -23.29 1.95
C PHE A 138 46.51 -24.20 0.99
N GLU A 139 46.95 -23.66 -0.14
CA GLU A 139 47.78 -24.38 -1.11
C GLU A 139 48.68 -23.40 -1.85
N TYR A 140 49.69 -23.92 -2.54
CA TYR A 140 50.59 -23.13 -3.36
C TYR A 140 50.34 -23.38 -4.85
N ASP A 141 50.07 -22.32 -5.63
CA ASP A 141 50.00 -22.44 -7.08
C ASP A 141 51.39 -22.25 -7.69
N GLU A 142 52.04 -23.36 -8.05
CA GLU A 142 53.36 -23.35 -8.69
C GLU A 142 53.41 -22.53 -10.00
N LYS A 143 52.26 -22.33 -10.67
CA LYS A 143 52.22 -21.59 -11.94
C LYS A 143 52.20 -20.07 -11.74
N SER A 144 51.54 -19.58 -10.71
CA SER A 144 51.59 -18.15 -10.35
C SER A 144 52.74 -17.85 -9.39
N ASN A 145 53.35 -18.87 -8.78
CA ASN A 145 54.26 -18.73 -7.63
C ASN A 145 53.61 -17.93 -6.47
N GLU A 146 52.29 -18.00 -6.35
CA GLU A 146 51.51 -17.32 -5.32
C GLU A 146 50.78 -18.34 -4.43
N GLU A 147 50.55 -17.95 -3.18
CA GLU A 147 49.77 -18.72 -2.23
C GLU A 147 48.28 -18.52 -2.50
N VAL A 148 47.54 -19.62 -2.55
CA VAL A 148 46.08 -19.61 -2.65
C VAL A 148 45.48 -20.02 -1.32
N SER A 149 44.41 -19.33 -0.91
CA SER A 149 43.73 -19.67 0.33
C SER A 149 42.22 -19.45 0.26
N ILE A 150 41.51 -20.24 1.05
CA ILE A 150 40.07 -20.16 1.28
C ILE A 150 39.89 -20.03 2.78
N ASN A 151 39.44 -18.86 3.23
CA ASN A 151 39.27 -18.57 4.65
C ASN A 151 37.81 -18.29 5.02
N GLU A 152 37.51 -18.39 6.31
CA GLU A 152 36.21 -18.05 6.92
C GLU A 152 34.99 -18.66 6.21
N VAL A 153 35.04 -19.95 5.85
CA VAL A 153 33.91 -20.62 5.19
C VAL A 153 32.68 -20.64 6.10
N LYS A 154 31.67 -19.85 5.73
CA LYS A 154 30.38 -19.70 6.42
C LYS A 154 29.26 -20.21 5.54
N LEU A 155 28.67 -21.33 5.96
CA LEU A 155 27.55 -21.98 5.27
C LEU A 155 26.25 -21.74 6.02
N ASN A 156 25.33 -21.02 5.36
CA ASN A 156 24.07 -20.59 5.95
C ASN A 156 22.88 -21.13 5.16
N PHE A 157 21.88 -21.66 5.85
CA PHE A 157 20.62 -22.03 5.23
C PHE A 157 19.62 -20.89 5.27
N LYS A 158 18.96 -20.63 4.15
CA LYS A 158 17.78 -19.77 4.12
C LYS A 158 16.65 -20.48 3.42
N ALA A 159 15.44 -20.37 3.98
CA ALA A 159 14.23 -20.79 3.31
C ALA A 159 14.04 -19.92 2.06
N ASP A 160 14.25 -20.52 0.89
CA ASP A 160 14.19 -19.79 -0.36
C ASP A 160 12.74 -19.70 -0.84
N ASN A 161 12.15 -18.51 -0.66
CA ASN A 161 10.82 -18.19 -1.18
C ASN A 161 10.94 -17.53 -2.58
N GLU A 162 11.81 -18.05 -3.44
CA GLU A 162 12.24 -17.40 -4.68
C GLU A 162 11.08 -17.04 -5.62
N LYS A 163 9.98 -17.81 -5.60
CA LYS A 163 8.80 -17.53 -6.43
C LYS A 163 7.98 -16.30 -5.98
N LYS A 164 8.14 -15.84 -4.73
CA LYS A 164 7.39 -14.69 -4.18
C LYS A 164 8.19 -13.38 -4.24
N THR A 165 9.52 -13.46 -4.26
CA THR A 165 10.41 -12.29 -4.12
C THR A 165 10.88 -11.74 -5.47
N ARG A 166 11.21 -12.58 -6.46
CA ARG A 166 11.61 -12.13 -7.80
C ARG A 166 10.48 -11.44 -8.57
N ARG A 167 9.25 -11.97 -8.53
CA ARG A 167 8.07 -11.28 -9.10
C ARG A 167 7.78 -9.94 -8.42
N ARG A 168 8.03 -9.82 -7.11
CA ARG A 168 7.85 -8.56 -6.38
C ARG A 168 8.94 -7.55 -6.70
N GLN A 169 10.23 -7.92 -6.66
CA GLN A 169 11.34 -7.01 -6.90
C GLN A 169 11.45 -6.54 -8.35
N GLN A 170 11.19 -7.41 -9.33
CA GLN A 170 11.19 -7.02 -10.73
C GLN A 170 9.97 -6.14 -11.05
N SER A 171 8.80 -6.41 -10.44
CA SER A 171 7.66 -5.48 -10.52
C SER A 171 7.91 -4.16 -9.80
N LEU A 172 8.60 -4.14 -8.66
CA LEU A 172 8.89 -2.93 -7.88
C LEU A 172 9.89 -2.03 -8.60
N LYS A 173 10.96 -2.57 -9.19
CA LYS A 173 11.89 -1.75 -9.99
C LYS A 173 11.22 -1.14 -11.22
N LEU A 174 10.38 -1.90 -11.93
CA LEU A 174 9.62 -1.38 -13.07
C LEU A 174 8.60 -0.31 -12.63
N VAL A 175 7.85 -0.58 -11.54
CA VAL A 175 6.85 0.35 -10.98
C VAL A 175 7.49 1.61 -10.41
N ILE A 176 8.67 1.53 -9.79
CA ILE A 176 9.39 2.69 -9.24
C ILE A 176 9.96 3.58 -10.35
N MET A 177 10.53 3.00 -11.41
CA MET A 177 10.96 3.79 -12.59
C MET A 177 9.77 4.49 -13.26
N SER A 178 8.64 3.79 -13.44
CA SER A 178 7.43 4.39 -14.03
C SER A 178 6.73 5.41 -13.13
N LEU A 179 6.88 5.35 -11.79
CA LEU A 179 6.29 6.31 -10.85
C LEU A 179 7.04 7.66 -10.83
N LEU A 180 8.33 7.69 -11.15
CA LEU A 180 9.11 8.93 -11.22
C LEU A 180 8.77 9.76 -12.47
N GLU A 181 8.36 9.12 -13.56
CA GLU A 181 7.93 9.77 -14.81
C GLU A 181 6.44 10.13 -14.82
N LEU A 182 5.68 9.63 -13.84
CA LEU A 182 4.22 9.78 -13.78
C LEU A 182 3.76 11.23 -13.57
N PRO A 183 4.33 12.03 -12.65
CA PRO A 183 3.84 13.38 -12.38
C PRO A 183 3.93 14.28 -13.63
N GLY A 184 5.07 14.28 -14.31
CA GLY A 184 5.28 15.10 -15.52
C GLY A 184 4.36 14.69 -16.68
N THR A 185 4.11 13.40 -16.85
CA THR A 185 3.19 12.90 -17.88
C THR A 185 1.74 13.31 -17.61
N ILE A 186 1.30 13.22 -16.34
CA ILE A 186 -0.06 13.60 -15.95
C ILE A 186 -0.29 15.10 -16.12
N ASP A 187 0.69 15.94 -15.77
CA ASP A 187 0.60 17.39 -15.94
C ASP A 187 0.57 17.77 -17.42
N PHE A 188 1.47 17.19 -18.23
CA PHE A 188 1.47 17.39 -19.68
C PHE A 188 0.13 17.03 -20.34
N LEU A 189 -0.45 15.87 -20.00
CA LEU A 189 -1.76 15.46 -20.52
C LEU A 189 -2.87 16.40 -20.08
N THR A 190 -2.77 16.95 -18.87
CA THR A 190 -3.73 17.93 -18.34
C THR A 190 -3.67 19.22 -19.17
N ASP A 191 -2.47 19.78 -19.34
CA ASP A 191 -2.25 21.04 -20.06
C ASP A 191 -2.60 20.93 -21.55
N ALA A 192 -2.19 19.85 -22.21
CA ALA A 192 -2.51 19.60 -23.61
C ALA A 192 -4.03 19.47 -23.83
N ALA A 193 -4.74 18.77 -22.93
CA ALA A 193 -6.19 18.66 -23.02
C ALA A 193 -6.88 20.01 -22.82
N HIS A 194 -6.39 20.86 -21.90
CA HIS A 194 -6.95 22.20 -21.71
C HIS A 194 -6.71 23.12 -22.92
N LEU A 195 -5.54 23.03 -23.57
CA LEU A 195 -5.25 23.77 -24.80
C LEU A 195 -6.18 23.40 -25.96
N LEU A 196 -6.47 22.11 -26.11
CA LEU A 196 -7.28 21.60 -27.22
C LEU A 196 -8.79 21.66 -26.97
N ARG A 197 -9.23 22.07 -25.77
CA ARG A 197 -10.64 21.97 -25.37
C ARG A 197 -11.61 22.66 -26.32
N THR A 198 -11.27 23.87 -26.79
CA THR A 198 -12.16 24.70 -27.61
C THR A 198 -12.09 24.34 -29.09
N THR A 199 -10.93 23.91 -29.58
CA THR A 199 -10.68 23.62 -30.99
C THR A 199 -10.95 22.16 -31.35
N ALA A 200 -10.72 21.24 -30.40
CA ALA A 200 -10.87 19.81 -30.57
C ALA A 200 -11.32 19.15 -29.24
N PRO A 201 -12.61 19.26 -28.87
CA PRO A 201 -13.12 18.76 -27.59
C PRO A 201 -13.03 17.23 -27.46
N GLU A 202 -13.11 16.49 -28.57
CA GLU A 202 -12.97 15.03 -28.56
C GLU A 202 -11.53 14.58 -28.24
N THR A 203 -10.53 15.26 -28.81
CA THR A 203 -9.12 14.94 -28.52
C THR A 203 -8.74 15.35 -27.10
N SER A 204 -9.25 16.50 -26.64
CA SER A 204 -9.17 16.93 -25.25
C SER A 204 -9.73 15.87 -24.28
N ALA A 205 -10.93 15.34 -24.57
CA ALA A 205 -11.56 14.30 -23.78
C ALA A 205 -10.76 12.98 -23.80
N HIS A 206 -10.22 12.60 -24.96
CA HIS A 206 -9.35 11.43 -25.09
C HIS A 206 -8.09 11.54 -24.21
N LEU A 207 -7.40 12.69 -24.22
CA LEU A 207 -6.22 12.92 -23.39
C LEU A 207 -6.53 12.83 -21.89
N MET A 208 -7.65 13.39 -21.46
CA MET A 208 -8.12 13.30 -20.06
C MET A 208 -8.56 11.87 -19.67
N SER A 209 -9.14 11.10 -20.60
CA SER A 209 -9.45 9.69 -20.38
C SER A 209 -8.17 8.87 -20.23
N HIS A 210 -7.18 9.11 -21.10
CA HIS A 210 -5.86 8.49 -21.00
C HIS A 210 -5.16 8.81 -19.68
N ARG A 211 -5.20 10.08 -19.25
CA ARG A 211 -4.73 10.53 -17.93
C ARG A 211 -5.41 9.76 -16.79
N GLY A 212 -6.74 9.57 -16.86
CA GLY A 212 -7.50 8.80 -15.87
C GLY A 212 -7.11 7.32 -15.84
N ASN A 213 -6.87 6.71 -17.01
CA ASN A 213 -6.40 5.33 -17.12
C ASN A 213 -5.01 5.15 -16.51
N LEU A 214 -4.08 6.09 -16.75
CA LEU A 214 -2.76 6.09 -16.12
C LEU A 214 -2.90 6.16 -14.59
N LEU A 215 -3.66 7.12 -14.06
CA LEU A 215 -3.89 7.21 -12.60
C LEU A 215 -4.45 5.90 -12.02
N SER A 216 -5.38 5.24 -12.73
CA SER A 216 -5.93 3.95 -12.32
C SER A 216 -4.90 2.82 -12.36
N GLN A 217 -4.07 2.74 -13.40
CA GLN A 217 -3.00 1.74 -13.53
C GLN A 217 -2.01 1.81 -12.36
N PHE A 218 -1.65 3.03 -11.96
CA PHE A 218 -0.76 3.28 -10.83
C PHE A 218 -1.46 3.32 -9.46
N ARG A 219 -2.76 2.98 -9.40
CA ARG A 219 -3.58 2.95 -8.17
C ARG A 219 -3.61 4.29 -7.42
N VAL A 220 -3.51 5.40 -8.13
CA VAL A 220 -3.64 6.76 -7.58
C VAL A 220 -5.10 7.19 -7.71
N ALA A 221 -5.77 7.40 -6.57
CA ALA A 221 -7.14 7.91 -6.58
C ALA A 221 -7.14 9.41 -6.92
N PRO A 222 -7.95 9.86 -7.91
CA PRO A 222 -8.04 11.29 -8.24
C PRO A 222 -8.68 12.06 -7.08
N SER A 223 -8.20 13.28 -6.84
CA SER A 223 -8.77 14.16 -5.81
C SER A 223 -10.18 14.62 -6.19
N ASP A 224 -10.98 15.02 -5.20
CA ASP A 224 -12.33 15.55 -5.46
C ASP A 224 -12.33 16.81 -6.31
N VAL A 225 -11.23 17.57 -6.34
CA VAL A 225 -11.07 18.72 -7.24
C VAL A 225 -10.89 18.23 -8.68
N GLN A 226 -10.03 17.24 -8.91
CA GLN A 226 -9.84 16.65 -10.25
C GLN A 226 -11.11 16.01 -10.78
N ARG A 227 -11.88 15.33 -9.90
CA ARG A 227 -13.19 14.75 -10.23
C ARG A 227 -14.26 15.80 -10.56
N GLN A 228 -14.08 17.06 -10.12
CA GLN A 228 -14.96 18.17 -10.54
C GLN A 228 -14.64 18.64 -11.96
N HIS A 229 -13.38 18.55 -12.37
CA HIS A 229 -12.89 19.17 -13.59
C HIS A 229 -13.08 18.29 -14.83
N ALA A 230 -12.96 16.96 -14.70
CA ALA A 230 -13.08 16.04 -15.83
C ALA A 230 -13.94 14.83 -15.51
N CYS A 231 -14.74 14.38 -16.47
CA CYS A 231 -15.60 13.23 -16.33
C CYS A 231 -14.77 11.94 -16.29
N GLY A 232 -14.89 11.15 -15.22
CA GLY A 232 -14.15 9.88 -15.07
C GLY A 232 -14.57 8.77 -16.03
N GLY A 233 -15.53 9.00 -16.92
CA GLY A 233 -15.93 8.07 -17.96
C GLY A 233 -15.37 8.39 -19.33
N CYS A 234 -15.77 9.53 -19.87
CA CYS A 234 -15.37 9.93 -21.22
C CYS A 234 -14.19 10.92 -21.25
N GLY A 235 -13.71 11.38 -20.10
CA GLY A 235 -12.62 12.35 -20.01
C GLY A 235 -13.03 13.80 -20.34
N LEU A 236 -14.28 14.06 -20.70
CA LEU A 236 -14.72 15.42 -21.03
C LEU A 236 -14.51 16.39 -19.87
N ILE A 237 -13.91 17.56 -20.15
CA ILE A 237 -13.71 18.63 -19.16
C ILE A 237 -15.07 19.26 -18.86
N MET A 238 -15.55 19.09 -17.63
CA MET A 238 -16.89 19.49 -17.21
C MET A 238 -16.90 20.97 -16.81
N ILE A 239 -17.43 21.83 -17.69
CA ILE A 239 -17.74 23.22 -17.35
C ILE A 239 -19.25 23.37 -17.17
N PRO A 240 -19.72 23.74 -15.97
CA PRO A 240 -21.14 23.97 -15.72
C PRO A 240 -21.73 24.97 -16.72
N GLY A 241 -22.77 24.54 -17.45
CA GLY A 241 -23.50 25.38 -18.41
C GLY A 241 -23.02 25.31 -19.87
N GLN A 242 -21.93 24.60 -20.16
CA GLN A 242 -21.51 24.28 -21.54
C GLN A 242 -21.65 22.78 -21.81
N ASP A 243 -20.91 21.98 -21.04
CA ASP A 243 -20.67 20.56 -21.32
C ASP A 243 -21.05 19.65 -20.11
N ALA A 244 -21.57 20.27 -19.05
CA ALA A 244 -22.02 19.60 -17.85
C ALA A 244 -23.09 20.42 -17.12
N MET A 245 -23.99 19.70 -16.43
CA MET A 245 -24.98 20.29 -15.54
C MET A 245 -24.61 20.05 -14.07
N LEU A 246 -24.50 21.12 -13.28
CA LEU A 246 -24.24 21.05 -11.83
C LEU A 246 -25.55 21.11 -11.04
N LYS A 247 -25.82 20.06 -10.26
CA LYS A 247 -26.91 20.02 -9.28
C LYS A 247 -26.35 20.02 -7.86
N LEU A 248 -26.77 21.01 -7.07
CA LEU A 248 -26.43 21.10 -5.64
C LEU A 248 -27.58 20.55 -4.81
N GLU A 249 -27.35 19.41 -4.18
CA GLU A 249 -28.36 18.82 -3.28
C GLU A 249 -28.01 19.16 -1.84
N ALA A 250 -28.76 20.13 -1.30
CA ALA A 250 -28.76 20.37 0.14
C ALA A 250 -29.41 19.18 0.84
N ARG A 251 -28.85 18.79 1.99
CA ARG A 251 -29.43 17.74 2.83
C ARG A 251 -30.87 18.12 3.15
N ARG A 252 -31.86 17.40 2.59
CA ARG A 252 -33.23 17.47 3.09
C ARG A 252 -33.16 17.00 4.52
N ASN A 253 -33.21 17.94 5.47
CA ASN A 253 -33.39 17.63 6.88
C ASN A 253 -34.65 16.77 6.94
N MET A 254 -34.49 15.46 7.11
CA MET A 254 -35.51 14.59 7.66
C MET A 254 -35.83 15.18 9.04
N GLN A 255 -36.73 16.16 9.10
CA GLN A 255 -37.45 16.49 10.32
C GLN A 255 -38.34 15.29 10.61
N ASN A 256 -37.72 14.22 11.11
CA ASN A 256 -38.44 13.07 11.58
C ASN A 256 -39.15 13.54 12.85
N LYS A 257 -40.42 13.90 12.68
CA LYS A 257 -41.37 14.22 13.76
C LYS A 257 -41.48 12.96 14.61
N LYS A 258 -40.60 12.79 15.62
CA LYS A 258 -40.71 11.72 16.62
C LYS A 258 -42.04 11.89 17.37
N LYS A 259 -43.08 11.21 16.92
CA LYS A 259 -44.15 10.75 17.81
C LYS A 259 -43.57 9.55 18.57
N GLY A 260 -43.58 9.66 19.90
CA GLY A 260 -42.86 8.75 20.78
C GLY A 260 -43.38 7.32 20.74
N LYS A 261 -42.45 6.37 20.77
CA LYS A 261 -42.64 5.10 21.46
C LYS A 261 -41.27 4.67 22.01
N LYS A 262 -41.21 4.49 23.34
CA LYS A 262 -40.04 3.99 24.06
C LYS A 262 -39.92 2.49 23.79
N SER A 263 -38.80 2.07 23.22
CA SER A 263 -38.30 0.70 23.37
C SER A 263 -36.79 0.78 23.47
N GLY A 264 -36.26 0.18 24.55
CA GLY A 264 -34.85 0.20 24.88
C GLY A 264 -34.03 -0.51 23.82
N SER A 265 -33.10 0.22 23.22
CA SER A 265 -31.83 -0.32 22.75
C SER A 265 -30.80 0.79 22.92
N ASN A 266 -29.74 0.51 23.69
CA ASN A 266 -28.55 1.34 23.70
C ASN A 266 -27.85 1.14 22.36
N SER A 267 -28.27 1.90 21.35
CA SER A 267 -27.45 2.18 20.19
C SER A 267 -27.17 3.67 20.18
N ALA A 268 -25.88 4.01 20.21
CA ALA A 268 -25.40 5.38 20.13
C ALA A 268 -26.00 6.08 18.89
N PRO A 269 -26.34 7.37 18.96
CA PRO A 269 -26.76 8.11 17.78
C PRO A 269 -25.60 8.10 16.79
N LYS A 270 -25.76 7.42 15.64
CA LYS A 270 -24.81 7.55 14.54
C LYS A 270 -24.80 9.00 14.11
N ASP A 271 -23.70 9.70 14.40
CA ASP A 271 -23.40 11.00 13.78
C ASP A 271 -23.39 10.80 12.27
N ASN A 272 -24.47 11.20 11.60
CA ASN A 272 -24.49 11.29 10.15
C ASN A 272 -23.59 12.46 9.75
N LYS A 273 -22.28 12.19 9.66
CA LYS A 273 -21.18 13.07 9.25
C LYS A 273 -21.22 13.50 7.79
N GLU A 274 -22.27 13.15 7.04
CA GLU A 274 -22.36 13.48 5.62
C GLU A 274 -22.88 14.91 5.43
N GLY A 275 -22.03 15.74 4.84
CA GLY A 275 -22.34 17.11 4.44
C GLY A 275 -23.12 17.18 3.12
N PRO A 276 -23.34 18.40 2.58
CA PRO A 276 -24.01 18.57 1.29
C PRO A 276 -23.22 17.88 0.16
N CYS A 277 -23.90 17.49 -0.91
CA CYS A 277 -23.25 16.87 -2.07
C CYS A 277 -23.45 17.68 -3.34
N LYS A 278 -22.40 17.73 -4.17
CA LYS A 278 -22.43 18.24 -5.53
C LYS A 278 -22.58 17.06 -6.48
N ILE A 279 -23.52 17.13 -7.41
CA ILE A 279 -23.70 16.14 -8.47
C ILE A 279 -23.41 16.84 -9.79
N LEU A 280 -22.40 16.36 -10.50
CA LEU A 280 -22.03 16.83 -11.84
C LEU A 280 -22.50 15.81 -12.86
N HIS A 281 -23.45 16.20 -13.71
CA HIS A 281 -23.91 15.39 -14.82
C HIS A 281 -23.07 15.71 -16.06
N CYS A 282 -22.53 14.69 -16.72
CA CYS A 282 -21.79 14.85 -17.97
C CYS A 282 -22.71 14.69 -19.17
N ASP A 283 -22.81 15.71 -20.03
CA ASP A 283 -23.77 15.71 -21.15
C ASP A 283 -23.35 14.78 -22.30
N ASN A 284 -22.08 14.38 -22.36
CA ASN A 284 -21.57 13.47 -23.41
C ASN A 284 -21.80 11.98 -23.09
N CYS A 285 -21.54 11.53 -21.86
CA CYS A 285 -21.69 10.11 -21.49
C CYS A 285 -22.78 9.84 -20.45
N GLN A 286 -23.53 10.87 -20.06
CA GLN A 286 -24.66 10.83 -19.13
C GLN A 286 -24.32 10.27 -17.74
N ARG A 287 -23.03 10.26 -17.38
CA ARG A 287 -22.55 9.77 -16.10
C ARG A 287 -22.58 10.88 -15.06
N ASP A 288 -23.14 10.55 -13.89
CA ASP A 288 -23.15 11.44 -12.73
C ASP A 288 -21.92 11.25 -11.85
N THR A 289 -21.23 12.35 -11.56
CA THR A 289 -20.12 12.41 -10.61
C THR A 289 -20.60 13.05 -9.31
N LYS A 290 -20.76 12.23 -8.26
CA LYS A 290 -21.13 12.70 -6.91
C LYS A 290 -19.89 13.02 -6.09
N ILE A 291 -19.89 14.21 -5.49
CA ILE A 291 -18.81 14.73 -4.65
C ILE A 291 -19.40 15.19 -3.32
N THR A 292 -18.98 14.54 -2.25
CA THR A 292 -19.47 14.80 -0.90
C THR A 292 -18.61 15.86 -0.26
N LEU A 293 -19.22 16.97 0.15
CA LEU A 293 -18.52 18.01 0.90
C LEU A 293 -18.54 17.70 2.39
N PRO A 294 -17.52 18.13 3.15
CA PRO A 294 -17.56 18.04 4.61
C PRO A 294 -18.77 18.80 5.17
N ALA A 295 -19.33 18.30 6.26
CA ALA A 295 -20.44 18.97 6.93
C ALA A 295 -20.04 20.40 7.34
N PRO A 296 -20.88 21.42 7.12
CA PRO A 296 -20.59 22.76 7.60
C PRO A 296 -20.38 22.71 9.12
N GLY A 297 -19.33 23.39 9.58
CA GLY A 297 -19.05 23.48 11.01
C GLY A 297 -20.24 24.06 11.78
N PRO A 298 -20.35 23.76 13.10
CA PRO A 298 -21.43 24.29 13.93
C PRO A 298 -21.50 25.81 13.81
N ALA A 299 -22.68 26.35 13.48
CA ALA A 299 -22.88 27.79 13.42
C ALA A 299 -22.63 28.40 14.81
N VAL A 300 -21.47 29.04 15.01
CA VAL A 300 -21.16 29.74 16.26
C VAL A 300 -21.97 31.03 16.28
N ARG A 301 -23.11 31.00 16.96
CA ARG A 301 -23.79 32.24 17.36
C ARG A 301 -22.88 32.92 18.39
N ARG A 302 -22.15 33.98 17.98
CA ARG A 302 -21.50 34.89 18.93
C ARG A 302 -22.58 35.40 19.89
N LYS A 303 -22.61 34.85 21.10
CA LYS A 303 -23.30 35.48 22.22
C LYS A 303 -22.39 36.61 22.66
N THR A 304 -22.75 37.85 22.38
CA THR A 304 -22.16 39.02 23.06
C THR A 304 -22.36 38.81 24.56
N ALA A 305 -21.28 38.52 25.28
CA ALA A 305 -21.30 38.35 26.72
C ALA A 305 -21.51 39.73 27.36
N GLN A 306 -22.65 39.92 28.04
CA GLN A 306 -22.86 41.07 28.92
C GLN A 306 -22.13 40.77 30.24
N SER A 307 -20.92 41.27 30.39
CA SER A 307 -20.18 41.30 31.65
C SER A 307 -20.85 42.33 32.59
N LYS A 308 -21.44 41.84 33.69
CA LYS A 308 -21.90 42.71 34.79
C LYS A 308 -20.68 43.24 35.55
N VAL A 309 -20.30 44.49 35.27
CA VAL A 309 -19.38 45.25 36.11
C VAL A 309 -20.14 45.80 37.32
N LYS A 310 -19.62 45.53 38.52
CA LYS A 310 -20.09 46.03 39.81
C LYS A 310 -19.71 47.52 39.91
N LYS A 311 -20.68 48.44 39.88
CA LYS A 311 -20.44 49.89 39.96
C LYS A 311 -20.94 50.41 41.32
N THR A 312 -20.01 50.88 42.14
CA THR A 312 -20.23 51.66 43.36
C THR A 312 -20.82 53.02 43.01
N SER A 313 -21.70 53.52 43.88
CA SER A 313 -22.67 54.61 43.68
C SER A 313 -22.12 56.03 43.83
N ALA A 314 -22.56 56.95 42.95
CA ALA A 314 -23.00 58.32 43.27
C ALA A 314 -23.81 58.91 42.06
N PRO A 315 -24.75 59.86 42.29
CA PRO A 315 -25.97 60.11 41.47
C PRO A 315 -25.71 61.00 40.25
N VAL A 316 -26.51 61.00 39.15
CA VAL A 316 -27.83 61.67 39.03
C VAL A 316 -28.70 61.09 37.88
N ASP A 317 -30.02 61.09 38.13
CA ASP A 317 -31.25 61.00 37.28
C ASP A 317 -31.76 59.69 36.63
N PRO A 318 -33.10 59.39 36.72
CA PRO A 318 -33.62 58.02 36.58
C PRO A 318 -34.17 57.69 35.18
N LEU A 319 -33.75 56.52 34.68
CA LEU A 319 -34.33 55.83 33.54
C LEU A 319 -35.75 55.29 33.79
N LYS A 320 -36.60 55.52 32.79
CA LYS A 320 -37.31 54.53 31.96
C LYS A 320 -37.37 53.08 32.50
N GLN A 321 -38.58 52.59 32.70
CA GLN A 321 -38.87 51.20 33.07
C GLN A 321 -38.41 50.18 32.02
N THR A 322 -37.97 49.05 32.55
CA THR A 322 -37.20 47.98 31.92
C THR A 322 -38.06 46.98 31.15
N SER A 323 -37.54 46.44 30.03
CA SER A 323 -38.20 45.45 29.17
C SER A 323 -37.65 44.03 29.32
N ASN A 324 -37.44 43.56 30.56
CA ASN A 324 -37.10 42.16 30.81
C ASN A 324 -38.36 41.35 31.09
N ALA A 325 -39.00 40.90 30.01
CA ALA A 325 -40.06 39.89 30.08
C ALA A 325 -39.85 38.76 29.05
N SER A 326 -40.12 37.54 29.50
CA SER A 326 -39.98 36.29 28.76
C SER A 326 -40.81 36.27 27.46
N SER A 327 -40.38 35.44 26.50
CA SER A 327 -40.92 35.30 25.14
C SER A 327 -42.46 35.21 25.05
N ARG A 328 -43.11 34.64 26.09
CA ARG A 328 -44.59 34.53 26.17
C ARG A 328 -45.30 35.87 26.42
N LYS A 329 -44.66 36.84 27.08
CA LYS A 329 -45.22 38.18 27.34
C LYS A 329 -45.08 39.11 26.12
N ARG A 330 -44.06 38.89 25.28
CA ARG A 330 -43.88 39.59 23.99
C ARG A 330 -44.92 39.21 22.92
N ALA A 331 -45.36 37.95 22.90
CA ALA A 331 -46.39 37.49 21.98
C ALA A 331 -47.79 38.08 22.31
N ARG A 332 -48.14 38.24 23.59
CA ARG A 332 -49.38 38.91 24.01
C ARG A 332 -49.37 40.42 23.69
N ASN A 333 -48.24 41.10 23.91
CA ASN A 333 -48.11 42.52 23.55
C ASN A 333 -48.09 42.78 22.04
N ARG A 334 -47.62 41.85 21.21
CA ARG A 334 -47.73 41.98 19.74
C ARG A 334 -49.17 41.89 19.24
N LYS A 335 -50.02 41.05 19.84
CA LYS A 335 -51.45 40.98 19.50
C LYS A 335 -52.21 42.26 19.91
N ALA A 336 -51.91 42.81 21.10
CA ALA A 336 -52.47 44.09 21.54
C ALA A 336 -51.97 45.28 20.69
N GLY A 337 -50.69 45.28 20.33
CA GLY A 337 -50.09 46.33 19.49
C GLY A 337 -50.58 46.32 18.04
N LEU A 338 -50.84 45.14 17.46
CA LEU A 338 -51.38 45.06 16.08
C LEU A 338 -52.82 45.57 16.01
N GLN A 339 -53.63 45.32 17.04
CA GLN A 339 -55.01 45.81 17.10
C GLN A 339 -55.06 47.35 17.27
N ALA A 340 -54.11 47.93 18.01
CA ALA A 340 -53.95 49.38 18.14
C ALA A 340 -53.42 50.07 16.86
N LEU A 341 -52.57 49.38 16.09
CA LEU A 341 -52.06 49.87 14.80
C LEU A 341 -53.11 49.77 13.68
N LEU A 342 -53.94 48.73 13.68
CA LEU A 342 -55.06 48.58 12.75
C LEU A 342 -56.17 49.62 12.98
N SER A 343 -56.37 50.09 14.21
CA SER A 343 -57.23 51.25 14.50
C SER A 343 -56.60 52.59 14.08
N GLY A 344 -55.27 52.68 14.01
CA GLY A 344 -54.54 53.88 13.56
C GLY A 344 -54.41 54.01 12.03
N GLN A 345 -54.39 52.90 11.29
CA GLN A 345 -54.24 52.90 9.81
C GLN A 345 -55.53 53.27 9.06
N LYS A 346 -56.63 53.57 9.76
CA LYS A 346 -57.85 54.14 9.15
C LYS A 346 -57.75 55.65 8.87
N GLN A 347 -56.64 56.30 9.24
CA GLN A 347 -56.38 57.70 8.97
C GLN A 347 -55.00 57.86 8.32
N GLN A 348 -54.97 57.83 6.98
CA GLN A 348 -54.15 58.66 6.07
C GLN A 348 -53.95 57.96 4.73
N SER A 349 -54.88 58.26 3.81
CA SER A 349 -54.81 58.02 2.38
C SER A 349 -54.00 59.12 1.69
N ALA A 350 -52.94 58.76 0.93
CA ALA A 350 -52.59 59.28 -0.40
C ALA A 350 -51.11 58.99 -0.75
N ASN A 351 -50.92 58.20 -1.81
CA ASN A 351 -49.77 58.19 -2.74
C ASN A 351 -49.57 59.61 -3.34
N PRO A 352 -48.39 60.00 -3.91
CA PRO A 352 -47.66 59.23 -4.93
C PRO A 352 -46.12 59.31 -4.79
N LEU A 353 -45.33 58.43 -5.40
CA LEU A 353 -44.67 58.70 -6.69
C LEU A 353 -44.05 57.40 -7.24
N SER A 354 -44.33 57.15 -8.51
CA SER A 354 -44.06 55.91 -9.26
C SER A 354 -43.06 56.18 -10.41
N LEU A 355 -42.04 55.31 -10.48
CA LEU A 355 -41.36 54.69 -11.63
C LEU A 355 -41.14 55.43 -12.97
N SER A 356 -41.09 56.76 -13.02
CA SER A 356 -40.76 57.51 -14.25
C SER A 356 -39.64 58.55 -14.11
N HIS A 357 -38.98 58.62 -12.94
CA HIS A 357 -38.01 59.68 -12.63
C HIS A 357 -36.52 59.27 -12.77
N PHE A 358 -36.21 58.09 -13.31
CA PHE A 358 -34.84 57.55 -13.30
C PHE A 358 -34.32 57.04 -14.65
N MET A 359 -34.92 57.44 -15.77
CA MET A 359 -34.34 57.18 -17.10
C MET A 359 -34.23 58.47 -17.91
N LYS A 360 -33.08 59.14 -17.76
CA LYS A 360 -32.34 59.82 -18.83
C LYS A 360 -30.88 59.99 -18.41
#